data_AF-A0A3L7X0W4-F1
#
_entry.id   AF-A0A3L7X0W4-F1
#
_cell.length_a   1.000
_cell.length_b   1.000
_cell.length_c   1.000
_cell.angle_alpha   90.00
_cell.angle_beta   90.00
_cell.angle_gamma   90.00
#
_symmetry.space_group_name_H-M   'P 1'
#
loop_
_entity.id
_entity.type
_entity.pdbx_description
1 polymer ?
#
loop_
_entity_poly.entity_id
_entity_poly.type
_entity_poly.pdbx_seq_one_letter_code
_entity_poly.pdbx_strand_id
1 'polypeptide(L)'
;MEDDERDDTLDDASDDELEAFDDDDLDEDFDEFEDDEDESDLGAPDPAVERERRLAVTASLSEEEHTEIELLVGILPTRVAAAVRDEGLAGIIEVVLDLGRIPTARYNTGDVALSSTEVTEQELTQVVAQVSEFGEDNRAGIPRTLHRISAIRNRRGHIVGLTCRIGRSVSGSGRIMRDLIKSGKSILLLGRPGVGKTTMLRDVARMLADELNKRVVIVDSSNEIGGDGDIPHHGIGKARRMQVRTPHLQHEVMIEAVENHTPEVVVIDEIGTALEADAARTIAERGVQLVGTAHGTTLSNLMQNPTLSDLIGGIESVTLGDEEARRR
;
A
#
# COMPACT_ATOMS: atom_id res chain seq x y z
N MET A 1 17.47 -8.03 -65.23
CA MET A 1 18.46 -8.21 -66.29
C MET A 1 19.78 -8.32 -65.55
N GLU A 2 20.00 -9.48 -64.93
CA GLU A 2 20.68 -10.66 -65.53
C GLU A 2 22.19 -10.44 -65.39
N ASP A 3 23.05 -11.32 -64.88
CA ASP A 3 23.01 -12.71 -64.42
C ASP A 3 24.28 -12.87 -63.53
N ASP A 4 24.24 -13.57 -62.39
CA ASP A 4 24.48 -15.00 -62.20
C ASP A 4 25.92 -15.45 -62.52
N GLU A 5 26.66 -15.89 -61.49
CA GLU A 5 27.43 -17.15 -61.54
C GLU A 5 27.95 -17.50 -60.13
N ARG A 6 27.58 -18.71 -59.70
CA ARG A 6 28.03 -19.44 -58.50
C ARG A 6 29.35 -20.14 -58.80
N ASP A 7 30.15 -20.42 -57.77
CA ASP A 7 30.75 -21.75 -57.64
C ASP A 7 31.01 -22.09 -56.17
N ASP A 8 30.66 -23.33 -55.84
CA ASP A 8 30.82 -24.03 -54.57
C ASP A 8 32.25 -24.56 -54.43
N THR A 9 32.72 -24.83 -53.21
CA THR A 9 33.49 -26.05 -52.91
C THR A 9 33.54 -26.33 -51.42
N LEU A 10 33.29 -27.60 -51.12
CA LEU A 10 33.11 -28.31 -49.86
C LEU A 10 34.45 -28.80 -49.26
N ASP A 11 34.31 -29.40 -48.07
CA ASP A 11 35.21 -30.31 -47.34
C ASP A 11 36.35 -29.64 -46.54
N ASP A 12 36.70 -30.08 -45.32
CA ASP A 12 36.52 -31.40 -44.72
C ASP A 12 36.63 -31.35 -43.17
N ALA A 13 36.16 -32.43 -42.56
CA ALA A 13 36.06 -32.69 -41.13
C ALA A 13 37.42 -32.96 -40.42
N SER A 14 37.41 -32.91 -39.08
CA SER A 14 38.13 -33.86 -38.22
C SER A 14 37.61 -33.77 -36.79
N ASP A 15 36.82 -34.79 -36.42
CA ASP A 15 36.82 -35.39 -35.08
C ASP A 15 38.24 -35.91 -34.77
N ASP A 16 38.66 -35.87 -33.51
CA ASP A 16 39.44 -36.97 -32.93
C ASP A 16 39.30 -37.02 -31.39
N GLU A 17 39.20 -38.27 -30.93
CA GLU A 17 38.70 -38.73 -29.65
C GLU A 17 39.75 -38.76 -28.52
N LEU A 18 39.22 -38.69 -27.29
CA LEU A 18 39.55 -39.46 -26.07
C LEU A 18 40.96 -40.04 -25.89
N GLU A 19 41.62 -39.64 -24.79
CA GLU A 19 42.49 -40.54 -24.03
C GLU A 19 42.04 -40.62 -22.56
N ALA A 20 41.93 -41.86 -22.10
CA ALA A 20 41.54 -42.29 -20.78
C ALA A 20 42.71 -42.18 -19.77
N PHE A 21 42.37 -41.92 -18.51
CA PHE A 21 43.23 -42.22 -17.37
C PHE A 21 42.38 -42.87 -16.28
N ASP A 22 42.45 -44.20 -16.22
CA ASP A 22 42.30 -44.96 -14.99
C ASP A 22 43.71 -45.05 -14.37
N ASP A 23 43.82 -44.76 -13.07
CA ASP A 23 44.59 -45.64 -12.19
C ASP A 23 44.16 -45.40 -10.74
N ASP A 24 44.01 -46.55 -10.08
CA ASP A 24 43.56 -46.82 -8.74
C ASP A 24 44.50 -46.24 -7.65
N ASP A 25 44.09 -46.48 -6.40
CA ASP A 25 44.82 -46.33 -5.13
C ASP A 25 44.74 -44.96 -4.45
N LEU A 26 43.71 -44.79 -3.61
CA LEU A 26 43.91 -44.46 -2.18
C LEU A 26 42.71 -44.95 -1.36
N ASP A 27 42.86 -46.13 -0.77
CA ASP A 27 42.09 -46.60 0.39
C ASP A 27 42.32 -45.65 1.58
N GLU A 28 41.27 -44.99 2.07
CA GLU A 28 41.14 -44.56 3.48
C GLU A 28 39.69 -44.73 3.94
N ASP A 29 39.49 -45.84 4.64
CA ASP A 29 38.58 -46.14 5.74
C ASP A 29 37.63 -45.02 6.21
N PHE A 30 36.33 -45.17 5.92
CA PHE A 30 35.26 -44.52 6.65
C PHE A 30 34.20 -45.56 7.03
N ASP A 31 34.01 -45.71 8.35
CA ASP A 31 33.11 -46.63 9.02
C ASP A 31 31.65 -46.54 8.50
N GLU A 32 31.06 -47.69 8.18
CA GLU A 32 29.61 -47.86 8.04
C GLU A 32 28.92 -47.55 9.38
N PHE A 33 28.23 -46.42 9.46
CA PHE A 33 27.15 -46.21 10.43
C PHE A 33 25.82 -46.54 9.74
N GLU A 34 25.23 -47.67 10.11
CA GLU A 34 23.83 -47.98 9.84
C GLU A 34 22.96 -47.03 10.69
N ASP A 35 22.48 -45.93 10.09
CA ASP A 35 21.40 -45.12 10.66
C ASP A 35 20.05 -45.69 10.19
N ASP A 36 19.57 -46.70 10.90
CA ASP A 36 18.14 -47.04 10.99
C ASP A 36 17.45 -45.98 11.88
N GLU A 37 17.07 -44.83 11.31
CA GLU A 37 16.05 -43.96 11.92
C GLU A 37 14.88 -43.75 10.96
N ASP A 38 13.73 -44.31 11.36
CA ASP A 38 12.41 -44.16 10.74
C ASP A 38 12.04 -42.68 10.54
N GLU A 39 12.21 -42.13 9.33
CA GLU A 39 11.65 -40.84 8.90
C GLU A 39 10.11 -40.91 8.67
N SER A 40 9.35 -41.36 9.67
CA SER A 40 7.88 -41.41 9.59
C SER A 40 7.11 -40.84 10.78
N ASP A 41 7.74 -40.01 11.63
CA ASP A 41 7.02 -39.32 12.71
C ASP A 41 7.55 -37.91 13.06
N LEU A 42 7.85 -37.08 12.06
CA LEU A 42 7.87 -35.62 12.27
C LEU A 42 6.44 -35.09 12.16
N GLY A 43 5.65 -35.37 13.21
CA GLY A 43 4.30 -34.83 13.36
C GLY A 43 4.28 -33.31 13.15
N ALA A 44 3.28 -32.83 12.40
CA ALA A 44 3.05 -31.40 12.19
C ALA A 44 3.11 -30.66 13.54
N PRO A 45 3.78 -29.49 13.63
CA PRO A 45 3.94 -28.77 14.88
C PRO A 45 2.57 -28.50 15.53
N ASP A 46 2.49 -28.73 16.84
CA ASP A 46 1.25 -28.57 17.61
C ASP A 46 0.66 -27.16 17.36
N PRO A 47 -0.58 -27.06 16.83
CA PRO A 47 -1.25 -25.79 16.59
C PRO A 47 -1.30 -24.86 17.83
N ALA A 48 -1.33 -25.43 19.04
CA ALA A 48 -1.33 -24.68 20.28
C ALA A 48 0.04 -24.01 20.56
N VAL A 49 1.14 -24.69 20.24
CA VAL A 49 2.51 -24.17 20.40
C VAL A 49 2.82 -23.11 19.35
N GLU A 50 2.32 -23.30 18.12
CA GLU A 50 2.40 -22.31 17.04
C GLU A 50 1.62 -21.04 17.41
N ARG A 51 0.44 -21.19 18.03
CA ARG A 51 -0.39 -20.10 18.56
C ARG A 51 0.30 -19.33 19.68
N GLU A 52 0.92 -20.01 20.64
CA GLU A 52 1.70 -19.37 21.71
C GLU A 52 2.91 -18.59 21.18
N ARG A 53 3.62 -19.13 20.18
CA ARG A 53 4.71 -18.41 19.51
C ARG A 53 4.22 -17.20 18.70
N ARG A 54 3.06 -17.27 18.04
CA ARG A 54 2.43 -16.12 17.34
C ARG A 54 2.04 -15.00 18.30
N LEU A 55 1.50 -15.36 19.47
CA LEU A 55 1.16 -14.42 20.54
C LEU A 55 2.40 -13.74 21.14
N ALA A 56 3.57 -14.39 21.12
CA ALA A 56 4.82 -13.83 21.65
C ALA A 56 5.54 -12.83 20.71
N VAL A 57 5.23 -12.84 19.40
CA VAL A 57 5.90 -11.99 18.37
C VAL A 57 5.05 -10.75 17.99
N THR A 58 3.85 -10.63 18.53
CA THR A 58 2.93 -9.54 18.17
C THR A 58 3.11 -8.33 19.08
N ALA A 59 3.32 -7.15 18.48
CA ALA A 59 3.20 -5.88 19.18
C ALA A 59 1.78 -5.79 19.80
N SER A 60 1.71 -5.42 21.08
CA SER A 60 0.42 -5.23 21.76
C SER A 60 -0.39 -4.16 21.04
N LEU A 61 -1.59 -4.50 20.56
CA LEU A 61 -2.53 -3.55 19.99
C LEU A 61 -2.89 -2.48 21.03
N SER A 62 -2.98 -1.22 20.60
CA SER A 62 -3.60 -0.18 21.44
C SER A 62 -5.11 -0.41 21.57
N GLU A 63 -5.74 0.15 22.61
CA GLU A 63 -7.20 0.07 22.81
C GLU A 63 -7.98 0.67 21.63
N GLU A 64 -7.44 1.72 21.02
CA GLU A 64 -8.01 2.40 19.85
C GLU A 64 -7.96 1.49 18.62
N GLU A 65 -6.80 0.90 18.31
CA GLU A 65 -6.65 -0.06 17.21
C GLU A 65 -7.54 -1.29 17.40
N HIS A 66 -7.63 -1.81 18.64
CA HIS A 66 -8.52 -2.92 18.95
C HIS A 66 -9.97 -2.55 18.64
N THR A 67 -10.42 -1.38 19.10
CA THR A 67 -11.80 -0.91 18.90
C THR A 67 -12.12 -0.73 17.43
N GLU A 68 -11.20 -0.16 16.65
CA GLU A 68 -11.38 -0.03 15.19
C GLU A 68 -11.48 -1.40 14.51
N ILE A 69 -10.54 -2.31 14.77
CA ILE A 69 -10.56 -3.66 14.18
C ILE A 69 -11.87 -4.37 14.50
N GLU A 70 -12.38 -4.24 15.72
CA GLU A 70 -13.67 -4.80 16.11
C GLU A 70 -14.86 -4.26 15.32
N LEU A 71 -14.80 -3.03 14.79
CA LEU A 71 -15.84 -2.52 13.89
C LEU A 71 -15.89 -3.34 12.60
N LEU A 72 -14.75 -3.74 12.03
CA LEU A 72 -14.72 -4.65 10.89
C LEU A 72 -15.11 -6.07 11.29
N VAL A 73 -14.59 -6.58 12.39
CA VAL A 73 -14.93 -7.95 12.83
C VAL A 73 -16.43 -8.08 13.11
N GLY A 74 -17.05 -7.01 13.61
CA GLY A 74 -18.50 -6.93 13.87
C GLY A 74 -19.38 -7.05 12.63
N ILE A 75 -18.91 -6.65 11.43
CA ILE A 75 -19.70 -6.79 10.19
C ILE A 75 -19.60 -8.18 9.56
N LEU A 76 -18.62 -9.00 9.97
CA LEU A 76 -18.41 -10.34 9.44
C LEU A 76 -19.53 -11.30 9.90
N PRO A 77 -19.78 -12.42 9.18
CA PRO A 77 -20.71 -13.45 9.64
C PRO A 77 -20.33 -13.94 11.05
N THR A 78 -21.32 -14.19 11.90
CA THR A 78 -21.10 -14.46 13.34
C THR A 78 -20.05 -15.53 13.61
N ARG A 79 -20.05 -16.63 12.84
CA ARG A 79 -19.06 -17.71 12.97
C ARG A 79 -17.64 -17.27 12.60
N VAL A 80 -17.50 -16.43 11.57
CA VAL A 80 -16.23 -15.90 11.09
C VAL A 80 -15.69 -14.88 12.09
N ALA A 81 -16.56 -14.00 12.58
CA ALA A 81 -16.21 -13.02 13.60
C ALA A 81 -15.72 -13.68 14.89
N ALA A 82 -16.40 -14.74 15.36
CA ALA A 82 -15.97 -15.51 16.52
C ALA A 82 -14.60 -16.16 16.32
N ALA A 83 -14.38 -16.83 15.18
CA ALA A 83 -13.11 -17.46 14.86
C ALA A 83 -11.94 -16.45 14.79
N VAL A 84 -12.18 -15.26 14.23
CA VAL A 84 -11.16 -14.18 14.22
C VAL A 84 -10.82 -13.72 15.63
N ARG A 85 -11.81 -13.56 16.51
CA ARG A 85 -11.57 -13.18 17.92
C ARG A 85 -10.81 -14.25 18.69
N ASP A 86 -11.14 -15.52 18.45
CA ASP A 86 -10.48 -16.65 19.10
C ASP A 86 -9.01 -16.79 18.67
N GLU A 87 -8.72 -16.58 17.37
CA GLU A 87 -7.33 -16.53 16.86
C GLU A 87 -6.57 -15.31 17.42
N GLY A 88 -7.27 -14.19 17.58
CA GLY A 88 -6.74 -12.93 18.10
C GLY A 88 -6.54 -11.88 17.02
N LEU A 89 -6.69 -10.61 17.38
CA LEU A 89 -6.70 -9.50 16.41
C LEU A 89 -5.29 -9.00 16.05
N ALA A 90 -4.27 -9.38 16.81
CA ALA A 90 -2.93 -8.85 16.62
C ALA A 90 -2.33 -9.36 15.30
N GLY A 91 -1.81 -8.46 14.47
CA GLY A 91 -1.18 -8.83 13.21
C GLY A 91 -2.14 -9.14 12.05
N ILE A 92 -3.47 -9.11 12.27
CA ILE A 92 -4.46 -9.36 11.21
C ILE A 92 -4.38 -8.32 10.09
N ILE A 93 -4.33 -8.78 8.84
CA ILE A 93 -4.18 -7.96 7.63
C ILE A 93 -5.52 -7.85 6.90
N GLU A 94 -6.21 -8.97 6.69
CA GLU A 94 -7.49 -9.01 5.99
C GLU A 94 -8.25 -10.32 6.27
N VAL A 95 -9.55 -10.29 6.00
CA VAL A 95 -10.43 -11.46 5.99
C VAL A 95 -11.01 -11.61 4.59
N VAL A 96 -10.92 -12.81 4.03
CA VAL A 96 -11.37 -13.17 2.69
C VAL A 96 -12.59 -14.08 2.79
N LEU A 97 -13.67 -13.68 2.08
CA LEU A 97 -14.93 -14.41 2.00
C LEU A 97 -15.28 -14.64 0.53
N ASP A 98 -15.14 -15.87 0.04
CA ASP A 98 -15.47 -16.23 -1.34
C ASP A 98 -16.59 -17.27 -1.35
N LEU A 99 -17.65 -17.05 -2.15
CA LEU A 99 -18.77 -17.97 -2.27
C LEU A 99 -18.29 -19.40 -2.61
N GLY A 100 -18.69 -20.39 -1.80
CA GLY A 100 -18.29 -21.78 -1.98
C GLY A 100 -16.84 -22.08 -1.59
N ARG A 101 -16.22 -21.23 -0.76
CA ARG A 101 -14.87 -21.46 -0.22
C ARG A 101 -14.83 -21.29 1.29
N ILE A 102 -13.81 -21.86 1.92
CA ILE A 102 -13.55 -21.67 3.35
C ILE A 102 -13.13 -20.22 3.63
N PRO A 103 -13.78 -19.52 4.59
CA PRO A 103 -13.38 -18.17 4.96
C PRO A 103 -11.97 -18.20 5.55
N THR A 104 -11.13 -17.24 5.17
CA THR A 104 -9.71 -17.20 5.54
C THR A 104 -9.34 -15.84 6.12
N ALA A 105 -8.63 -15.80 7.25
CA ALA A 105 -7.95 -14.60 7.72
C ALA A 105 -6.47 -14.66 7.34
N ARG A 106 -5.91 -13.52 6.93
CA ARG A 106 -4.48 -13.37 6.70
C ARG A 106 -3.86 -12.58 7.83
N TYR A 107 -2.80 -13.12 8.41
CA TYR A 107 -1.96 -12.49 9.41
C TYR A 107 -0.56 -12.23 8.84
N ASN A 108 0.21 -11.38 9.49
CA ASN A 108 1.64 -11.23 9.18
C ASN A 108 2.45 -12.53 9.35
N THR A 109 1.93 -13.50 10.10
CA THR A 109 2.53 -14.83 10.32
C THR A 109 2.00 -15.91 9.38
N GLY A 110 1.03 -15.60 8.51
CA GLY A 110 0.44 -16.54 7.56
C GLY A 110 -1.08 -16.57 7.56
N ASP A 111 -1.64 -17.46 6.76
CA ASP A 111 -3.08 -17.57 6.54
C ASP A 111 -3.71 -18.60 7.49
N VAL A 112 -4.93 -18.31 7.95
CA VAL A 112 -5.70 -19.13 8.90
C VAL A 112 -7.10 -19.38 8.35
N ALA A 113 -7.49 -20.64 8.22
CA ALA A 113 -8.85 -21.02 7.91
C ALA A 113 -9.76 -20.78 9.12
N LEU A 114 -10.82 -20.00 8.94
CA LEU A 114 -11.69 -19.53 10.03
C LEU A 114 -12.87 -20.47 10.31
N SER A 115 -13.08 -21.48 9.47
CA SER A 115 -14.18 -22.43 9.61
C SER A 115 -13.94 -23.69 8.79
N SER A 116 -14.72 -24.74 9.05
CA SER A 116 -14.77 -25.95 8.22
C SER A 116 -15.88 -25.92 7.16
N THR A 117 -16.74 -24.88 7.18
CA THR A 117 -17.85 -24.73 6.22
C THR A 117 -17.62 -23.57 5.27
N GLU A 118 -18.05 -23.77 4.02
CA GLU A 118 -17.93 -22.77 2.96
C GLU A 118 -18.77 -21.53 3.23
N VAL A 119 -18.34 -20.39 2.68
CA VAL A 119 -19.09 -19.13 2.69
C VAL A 119 -20.29 -19.23 1.78
N THR A 120 -21.42 -18.73 2.28
CA THR A 120 -22.70 -18.74 1.57
C THR A 120 -23.05 -17.36 0.97
N GLU A 121 -23.96 -17.33 0.01
CA GLU A 121 -24.48 -16.08 -0.57
C GLU A 121 -25.17 -15.19 0.48
N GLN A 122 -25.86 -15.82 1.45
CA GLN A 122 -26.51 -15.10 2.56
C GLN A 122 -25.49 -14.36 3.42
N GLU A 123 -24.34 -14.98 3.70
CA GLU A 123 -23.27 -14.36 4.49
C GLU A 123 -22.64 -13.16 3.77
N LEU A 124 -22.37 -13.28 2.46
CA LEU A 124 -21.89 -12.15 1.67
C LEU A 124 -22.90 -11.00 1.69
N THR A 125 -24.19 -11.31 1.54
CA THR A 125 -25.28 -10.31 1.58
C THR A 125 -25.36 -9.59 2.92
N GLN A 126 -25.17 -10.33 4.03
CA GLN A 126 -25.15 -9.76 5.38
C GLN A 126 -24.00 -8.77 5.58
N VAL A 127 -22.81 -9.06 5.07
CA VAL A 127 -21.66 -8.14 5.15
C VAL A 127 -21.93 -6.89 4.31
N VAL A 128 -22.42 -7.07 3.08
CA VAL A 128 -22.73 -5.96 2.16
C VAL A 128 -23.76 -5.00 2.73
N ALA A 129 -24.76 -5.50 3.46
CA ALA A 129 -25.80 -4.68 4.07
C ALA A 129 -25.31 -3.77 5.22
N GLN A 130 -24.08 -3.99 5.71
CA GLN A 130 -23.50 -3.29 6.87
C GLN A 130 -22.40 -2.29 6.50
N VAL A 131 -22.01 -2.23 5.22
CA VAL A 131 -20.96 -1.32 4.72
C VAL A 131 -21.58 -0.18 3.90
N SER A 132 -20.76 0.82 3.56
CA SER A 132 -21.17 1.86 2.61
C SER A 132 -21.53 1.27 1.24
N GLU A 133 -22.19 2.06 0.40
CA GLU A 133 -22.38 1.69 -1.00
C GLU A 133 -21.03 1.43 -1.69
N PHE A 134 -20.99 0.44 -2.57
CA PHE A 134 -19.82 0.14 -3.38
C PHE A 134 -19.69 1.16 -4.51
N GLY A 135 -18.54 1.82 -4.59
CA GLY A 135 -18.21 2.73 -5.69
C GLY A 135 -17.95 2.03 -7.02
N GLU A 136 -17.64 2.82 -8.06
CA GLU A 136 -17.31 2.34 -9.41
C GLU A 136 -16.06 1.44 -9.44
N ASP A 137 -15.19 1.56 -8.44
CA ASP A 137 -13.98 0.76 -8.25
C ASP A 137 -14.21 -0.55 -7.47
N ASN A 138 -15.46 -0.90 -7.20
CA ASN A 138 -15.87 -2.05 -6.39
C ASN A 138 -15.35 -2.03 -4.94
N ARG A 139 -15.12 -0.83 -4.38
CA ARG A 139 -14.75 -0.67 -2.97
C ARG A 139 -15.87 -0.02 -2.18
N ALA A 140 -15.98 -0.45 -0.93
CA ALA A 140 -16.78 0.14 0.12
C ALA A 140 -15.94 0.17 1.39
N GLY A 141 -16.41 0.86 2.43
CA GLY A 141 -15.80 0.78 3.74
C GLY A 141 -16.79 0.95 4.86
N ILE A 142 -16.24 1.12 6.06
CA ILE A 142 -17.00 1.33 7.28
C ILE A 142 -16.78 2.80 7.68
N PRO A 143 -17.84 3.63 7.76
CA PRO A 143 -17.70 5.04 8.11
C PRO A 143 -16.88 5.24 9.39
N ARG A 144 -16.05 6.29 9.42
CA ARG A 144 -15.09 6.60 10.51
C ARG A 144 -13.91 5.64 10.65
N THR A 145 -13.76 4.65 9.78
CA THR A 145 -12.61 3.72 9.82
C THR A 145 -11.74 3.87 8.58
N LEU A 146 -10.58 3.21 8.57
CA LEU A 146 -9.76 3.04 7.37
C LEU A 146 -9.93 1.66 6.73
N HIS A 147 -10.90 0.87 7.22
CA HIS A 147 -11.15 -0.48 6.71
C HIS A 147 -11.77 -0.42 5.32
N ARG A 148 -11.33 -1.33 4.46
CA ARG A 148 -11.75 -1.40 3.06
C ARG A 148 -12.33 -2.75 2.74
N ILE A 149 -13.49 -2.77 2.11
CA ILE A 149 -14.18 -3.96 1.64
C ILE A 149 -14.19 -3.91 0.12
N SER A 150 -13.45 -4.82 -0.52
CA SER A 150 -13.38 -4.92 -1.98
C SER A 150 -14.23 -6.09 -2.47
N ALA A 151 -15.16 -5.83 -3.38
CA ALA A 151 -16.05 -6.84 -3.93
C ALA A 151 -15.49 -7.48 -5.20
N ILE A 152 -15.61 -8.80 -5.28
CA ILE A 152 -15.46 -9.57 -6.52
C ILE A 152 -16.85 -9.82 -7.07
N ARG A 153 -17.10 -9.41 -8.32
CA ARG A 153 -18.40 -9.59 -8.98
C ARG A 153 -18.33 -10.62 -10.10
N ASN A 154 -19.40 -11.40 -10.26
CA ASN A 154 -19.55 -12.28 -11.41
C ASN A 154 -20.00 -11.50 -12.67
N ARG A 155 -20.13 -12.18 -13.81
CA ARG A 155 -20.54 -11.58 -15.10
C ARG A 155 -21.93 -10.92 -15.08
N ARG A 156 -22.78 -11.23 -14.09
CA ARG A 156 -24.10 -10.62 -13.90
C ARG A 156 -24.06 -9.45 -12.91
N GLY A 157 -22.88 -9.08 -12.40
CA GLY A 157 -22.69 -8.00 -11.44
C GLY A 157 -22.98 -8.39 -9.98
N HIS A 158 -23.32 -9.64 -9.69
CA HIS A 158 -23.54 -10.08 -8.31
C HIS A 158 -22.22 -10.24 -7.58
N ILE A 159 -22.18 -9.82 -6.32
CA ILE A 159 -21.02 -10.01 -5.44
C ILE A 159 -20.90 -11.50 -5.12
N VAL A 160 -19.75 -12.09 -5.43
CA VAL A 160 -19.41 -13.49 -5.18
C VAL A 160 -18.18 -13.67 -4.29
N GLY A 161 -17.52 -12.56 -3.93
CA GLY A 161 -16.44 -12.56 -2.97
C GLY A 161 -16.20 -11.19 -2.37
N LEU A 162 -15.62 -11.16 -1.18
CA LEU A 162 -15.26 -9.95 -0.43
C LEU A 162 -13.84 -10.11 0.13
N THR A 163 -13.03 -9.08 -0.03
CA THR A 163 -11.78 -8.89 0.72
C THR A 163 -11.97 -7.75 1.72
N CYS A 164 -12.03 -8.08 3.00
CA CYS A 164 -12.19 -7.14 4.11
C CYS A 164 -10.81 -6.82 4.69
N ARG A 165 -10.20 -5.73 4.23
CA ARG A 165 -8.85 -5.31 4.60
C ARG A 165 -8.86 -4.41 5.83
N ILE A 166 -7.95 -4.71 6.75
CA ILE A 166 -7.77 -3.98 7.99
C ILE A 166 -6.97 -2.70 7.71
N GLY A 167 -7.66 -1.55 7.67
CA GLY A 167 -7.02 -0.25 7.79
C GLY A 167 -6.41 -0.05 9.17
N ARG A 168 -5.29 0.67 9.22
CA ARG A 168 -4.62 1.04 10.47
C ARG A 168 -4.24 2.52 10.42
N SER A 169 -4.35 3.18 11.56
CA SER A 169 -3.90 4.55 11.74
C SER A 169 -2.73 4.58 12.73
N VAL A 170 -1.58 5.06 12.27
CA VAL A 170 -0.40 5.25 13.14
C VAL A 170 -0.22 6.74 13.38
N SER A 171 -0.47 7.17 14.61
CA SER A 171 -0.29 8.55 15.05
C SER A 171 1.14 8.81 15.54
N GLY A 172 1.59 10.06 15.41
CA GLY A 172 2.89 10.51 15.92
C GLY A 172 4.06 10.41 14.94
N SER A 173 3.84 9.85 13.74
CA SER A 173 4.84 9.81 12.67
C SER A 173 5.29 11.21 12.24
N GLY A 174 4.38 12.19 12.23
CA GLY A 174 4.63 13.58 11.85
C GLY A 174 5.51 14.35 12.84
N ARG A 175 5.71 13.85 14.07
CA ARG A 175 6.49 14.54 15.11
C ARG A 175 7.94 14.79 14.70
N ILE A 176 8.52 13.91 13.88
CA ILE A 176 9.89 14.02 13.41
C ILE A 176 10.10 15.27 12.54
N MET A 177 9.06 15.73 11.84
CA MET A 177 9.11 16.90 10.94
C MET A 177 8.35 18.10 11.49
N ARG A 178 8.12 18.16 12.80
CA ARG A 178 7.26 19.17 13.43
C ARG A 178 7.73 20.61 13.20
N ASP A 179 9.04 20.82 13.18
CA ASP A 179 9.68 22.10 12.86
C ASP A 179 9.40 22.53 11.41
N LEU A 180 9.53 21.61 10.45
CA LEU A 180 9.21 21.85 9.04
C LEU A 180 7.72 22.18 8.85
N ILE A 181 6.83 21.42 9.49
CA ILE A 181 5.38 21.67 9.46
C ILE A 181 5.06 23.09 9.98
N LYS A 182 5.67 23.48 11.10
CA LYS A 182 5.50 24.80 11.71
C LYS A 182 6.08 25.95 10.90
N SER A 183 7.00 25.68 9.98
CA SER A 183 7.59 26.72 9.13
C SER A 183 6.57 27.38 8.19
N GLY A 184 5.43 26.72 7.95
CA GLY A 184 4.39 27.19 7.02
C GLY A 184 4.74 27.00 5.54
N LYS A 185 5.92 26.46 5.23
CA LYS A 185 6.32 26.13 3.86
C LYS A 185 5.56 24.89 3.36
N SER A 186 5.34 24.83 2.05
CA SER A 186 4.80 23.63 1.42
C SER A 186 5.75 22.43 1.58
N ILE A 187 5.19 21.24 1.77
CA ILE A 187 5.90 19.99 2.03
C ILE A 187 5.49 18.96 0.99
N LEU A 188 6.48 18.37 0.32
CA LEU A 188 6.28 17.26 -0.60
C LEU A 188 6.97 16.00 -0.06
N LEU A 189 6.19 14.95 0.18
CA LEU A 189 6.67 13.66 0.66
C LEU A 189 6.95 12.75 -0.54
N LEU A 190 8.20 12.33 -0.68
CA LEU A 190 8.65 11.43 -1.74
C LEU A 190 9.06 10.07 -1.18
N GLY A 191 8.86 9.01 -1.96
CA GLY A 191 9.24 7.67 -1.56
C GLY A 191 8.50 6.60 -2.33
N ARG A 192 9.03 5.37 -2.28
CA ARG A 192 8.45 4.20 -2.96
C ARG A 192 7.01 3.94 -2.48
N PRO A 193 6.20 3.21 -3.25
CA PRO A 193 4.92 2.70 -2.76
C PRO A 193 5.10 1.91 -1.44
N GLY A 194 4.14 2.02 -0.53
CA GLY A 194 4.10 1.24 0.72
C GLY A 194 5.04 1.69 1.85
N VAL A 195 5.83 2.75 1.69
CA VAL A 195 6.78 3.23 2.74
C VAL A 195 6.14 4.06 3.85
N GLY A 196 4.81 4.21 3.87
CA GLY A 196 4.09 4.98 4.89
C GLY A 196 3.89 6.47 4.59
N LYS A 197 3.96 6.89 3.32
CA LYS A 197 3.70 8.29 2.91
C LYS A 197 2.31 8.77 3.35
N THR A 198 1.26 8.00 3.05
CA THR A 198 -0.12 8.33 3.42
C THR A 198 -0.31 8.38 4.94
N THR A 199 0.35 7.48 5.69
CA THR A 199 0.35 7.49 7.16
C THR A 199 0.94 8.79 7.71
N MET A 200 2.08 9.22 7.17
CA MET A 200 2.71 10.48 7.52
C MET A 200 1.81 11.66 7.15
N LEU A 201 1.26 11.66 5.93
CA LEU A 201 0.41 12.72 5.41
C LEU A 201 -0.83 12.95 6.29
N ARG A 202 -1.48 11.85 6.71
CA ARG A 202 -2.62 11.87 7.63
C ARG A 202 -2.29 12.51 8.98
N ASP A 203 -1.17 12.09 9.59
CA ASP A 203 -0.75 12.63 10.89
C ASP A 203 -0.31 14.10 10.80
N VAL A 204 0.29 14.51 9.67
CA VAL A 204 0.59 15.93 9.39
C VAL A 204 -0.70 16.76 9.27
N ALA A 205 -1.72 16.26 8.56
CA ALA A 205 -3.01 16.94 8.44
C ALA A 205 -3.66 17.13 9.82
N ARG A 206 -3.67 16.08 10.65
CA ARG A 206 -4.15 16.11 12.04
C ARG A 206 -3.38 17.12 12.88
N MET A 207 -2.05 17.13 12.81
CA MET A 207 -1.21 18.06 13.56
C MET A 207 -1.50 19.51 13.16
N LEU A 208 -1.61 19.80 11.86
CA LEU A 208 -1.95 21.12 11.36
C LEU A 208 -3.33 21.57 11.85
N ALA A 209 -4.33 20.68 11.80
CA ALA A 209 -5.70 21.00 12.19
C ALA A 209 -5.90 21.13 13.72
N ASP A 210 -5.36 20.20 14.51
CA ASP A 210 -5.64 20.10 15.95
C ASP A 210 -4.62 20.85 16.81
N GLU A 211 -3.34 20.74 16.48
CA GLU A 211 -2.27 21.33 17.29
C GLU A 211 -1.95 22.77 16.86
N LEU A 212 -1.89 23.02 15.55
CA LEU A 212 -1.64 24.36 15.01
C LEU A 212 -2.92 25.16 14.75
N ASN A 213 -4.10 24.56 14.94
CA ASN A 213 -5.42 25.17 14.73
C ASN A 213 -5.58 25.81 13.34
N LYS A 214 -4.98 25.20 12.31
CA LYS A 214 -5.08 25.65 10.92
C LYS A 214 -6.39 25.20 10.29
N ARG A 215 -6.92 26.01 9.37
CA ARG A 215 -7.99 25.58 8.45
C ARG A 215 -7.41 24.64 7.40
N VAL A 216 -7.52 23.34 7.64
CA VAL A 216 -6.99 22.29 6.74
C VAL A 216 -8.11 21.71 5.88
N VAL A 217 -7.89 21.62 4.58
CA VAL A 217 -8.74 20.86 3.64
C VAL A 217 -7.90 19.75 3.00
N ILE A 218 -8.40 18.52 3.05
CA ILE A 218 -7.83 17.35 2.39
C ILE A 218 -8.60 17.11 1.09
N VAL A 219 -7.90 17.05 -0.02
CA VAL A 219 -8.43 16.58 -1.31
C VAL A 219 -8.07 15.10 -1.44
N ASP A 220 -9.09 14.24 -1.29
CA ASP A 220 -8.91 12.80 -1.15
C ASP A 220 -9.49 12.08 -2.37
N SER A 221 -8.62 11.64 -3.28
CA SER A 221 -9.01 10.95 -4.52
C SER A 221 -8.98 9.43 -4.43
N SER A 222 -8.32 8.89 -3.40
CA SER A 222 -8.10 7.46 -3.18
C SER A 222 -8.86 6.92 -1.97
N ASN A 223 -9.46 7.81 -1.17
CA ASN A 223 -10.00 7.56 0.17
C ASN A 223 -8.95 7.01 1.15
N GLU A 224 -7.65 7.13 0.85
CA GLU A 224 -6.61 6.60 1.73
C GLU A 224 -6.36 7.49 2.95
N ILE A 225 -6.58 8.80 2.85
CA ILE A 225 -6.29 9.72 3.97
C ILE A 225 -7.46 9.71 4.97
N GLY A 226 -8.67 9.97 4.49
CA GLY A 226 -9.87 10.09 5.29
C GLY A 226 -10.68 8.80 5.46
N GLY A 227 -10.33 7.72 4.76
CA GLY A 227 -11.10 6.48 4.76
C GLY A 227 -12.31 6.51 3.84
N ASP A 228 -12.98 5.37 3.69
CA ASP A 228 -14.17 5.22 2.85
C ASP A 228 -15.45 5.73 3.54
N GLY A 229 -16.49 6.00 2.73
CA GLY A 229 -17.79 6.54 3.18
C GLY A 229 -17.77 8.04 3.49
N ASP A 230 -18.92 8.62 3.86
CA ASP A 230 -19.08 10.09 3.99
C ASP A 230 -18.46 10.69 5.25
N ILE A 231 -18.30 9.87 6.30
CA ILE A 231 -17.77 10.31 7.60
C ILE A 231 -16.30 9.92 7.68
N PRO A 232 -15.36 10.88 7.68
CA PRO A 232 -13.93 10.57 7.65
C PRO A 232 -13.45 9.98 8.99
N HIS A 233 -12.34 9.25 8.89
CA HIS A 233 -11.58 8.73 10.03
C HIS A 233 -11.09 9.86 10.95
N HIS A 234 -11.19 9.70 12.27
CA HIS A 234 -10.75 10.72 13.24
C HIS A 234 -9.25 11.01 13.20
N GLY A 235 -8.46 10.12 12.62
CA GLY A 235 -7.02 10.29 12.41
C GLY A 235 -6.63 11.51 11.57
N ILE A 236 -7.57 12.21 10.91
CA ILE A 236 -7.31 13.52 10.26
C ILE A 236 -7.56 14.73 11.19
N GLY A 237 -8.02 14.50 12.42
CA GLY A 237 -8.37 15.56 13.37
C GLY A 237 -9.55 16.42 12.90
N LYS A 238 -9.48 17.73 13.13
CA LYS A 238 -10.46 18.72 12.64
C LYS A 238 -10.36 19.05 11.15
N ALA A 239 -9.45 18.40 10.41
CA ALA A 239 -9.31 18.66 8.97
C ALA A 239 -10.63 18.35 8.25
N ARG A 240 -10.99 19.19 7.29
CA ARG A 240 -12.14 18.95 6.41
C ARG A 240 -11.69 18.11 5.22
N ARG A 241 -12.57 17.28 4.68
CA ARG A 241 -12.28 16.44 3.52
C ARG A 241 -13.20 16.79 2.35
N MET A 242 -12.62 16.87 1.16
CA MET A 242 -13.32 16.88 -0.12
C MET A 242 -12.95 15.59 -0.85
N GLN A 243 -13.93 14.75 -1.14
CA GLN A 243 -13.72 13.53 -1.92
C GLN A 243 -13.75 13.85 -3.40
N VAL A 244 -12.80 13.30 -4.15
CA VAL A 244 -12.79 13.42 -5.61
C VAL A 244 -13.56 12.25 -6.20
N ARG A 245 -14.61 12.54 -6.98
CA ARG A 245 -15.47 11.49 -7.58
C ARG A 245 -14.67 10.52 -8.46
N THR A 246 -13.73 11.05 -9.22
CA THR A 246 -12.85 10.28 -10.12
C THR A 246 -11.47 10.92 -10.13
N PRO A 247 -10.36 10.14 -10.15
CA PRO A 247 -9.01 10.69 -10.03
C PRO A 247 -8.68 11.80 -11.05
N HIS A 248 -9.21 11.72 -12.28
CA HIS A 248 -8.98 12.74 -13.31
C HIS A 248 -9.55 14.13 -12.98
N LEU A 249 -10.50 14.25 -12.04
CA LEU A 249 -11.08 15.52 -11.59
C LEU A 249 -10.34 16.12 -10.39
N GLN A 250 -9.26 15.49 -9.91
CA GLN A 250 -8.57 15.94 -8.70
C GLN A 250 -8.12 17.40 -8.78
N HIS A 251 -7.58 17.82 -9.92
CA HIS A 251 -7.15 19.21 -10.15
C HIS A 251 -8.30 20.23 -10.02
N GLU A 252 -9.52 19.89 -10.46
CA GLU A 252 -10.69 20.78 -10.32
C GLU A 252 -11.07 20.93 -8.84
N VAL A 253 -11.10 19.81 -8.10
CA VAL A 253 -11.40 19.81 -6.66
C VAL A 253 -10.32 20.54 -5.85
N MET A 254 -9.06 20.46 -6.27
CA MET A 254 -7.96 21.24 -5.69
C MET A 254 -8.21 22.75 -5.79
N ILE A 255 -8.65 23.24 -6.94
CA ILE A 255 -8.97 24.66 -7.13
C ILE A 255 -10.23 25.04 -6.33
N GLU A 256 -11.27 24.21 -6.41
CA GLU A 256 -12.53 24.40 -5.69
C GLU A 256 -12.29 24.55 -4.17
N ALA A 257 -11.40 23.73 -3.60
CA ALA A 257 -11.05 23.78 -2.19
C ALA A 257 -10.60 25.18 -1.75
N VAL A 258 -9.79 25.86 -2.56
CA VAL A 258 -9.29 27.20 -2.22
C VAL A 258 -10.33 28.27 -2.47
N GLU A 259 -11.10 28.15 -3.55
CA GLU A 259 -12.14 29.12 -3.92
C GLU A 259 -13.29 29.16 -2.94
N ASN A 260 -13.72 28.00 -2.45
CA ASN A 260 -14.95 27.87 -1.67
C ASN A 260 -14.72 27.75 -0.16
N HIS A 261 -13.52 27.38 0.30
CA HIS A 261 -13.30 27.05 1.71
C HIS A 261 -12.20 27.83 2.41
N THR A 262 -11.50 28.74 1.72
CA THR A 262 -10.46 29.62 2.31
C THR A 262 -9.48 28.90 3.27
N PRO A 263 -8.92 27.74 2.87
CA PRO A 263 -8.02 26.98 3.70
C PRO A 263 -6.71 27.74 3.93
N GLU A 264 -6.05 27.46 5.05
CA GLU A 264 -4.64 27.83 5.25
C GLU A 264 -3.70 26.73 4.74
N VAL A 265 -4.19 25.48 4.71
CA VAL A 265 -3.46 24.31 4.23
C VAL A 265 -4.36 23.47 3.34
N VAL A 266 -3.84 23.06 2.19
CA VAL A 266 -4.43 22.01 1.37
C VAL A 266 -3.53 20.77 1.39
N VAL A 267 -4.12 19.63 1.71
CA VAL A 267 -3.46 18.33 1.79
C VAL A 267 -3.92 17.47 0.61
N ILE A 268 -2.99 16.86 -0.12
CA ILE A 268 -3.27 16.09 -1.33
C ILE A 268 -2.53 14.76 -1.25
N ASP A 269 -3.22 13.65 -1.51
CA ASP A 269 -2.60 12.33 -1.40
C ASP A 269 -1.45 12.16 -2.39
N GLU A 270 -1.75 12.16 -3.70
CA GLU A 270 -0.73 11.98 -4.74
C GLU A 270 -0.94 12.99 -5.86
N ILE A 271 0.12 13.73 -6.20
CA ILE A 271 0.20 14.61 -7.37
C ILE A 271 1.00 13.90 -8.46
N GLY A 272 0.36 13.63 -9.59
CA GLY A 272 0.94 12.87 -10.70
C GLY A 272 0.73 13.48 -12.08
N THR A 273 -0.18 14.44 -12.26
CA THR A 273 -0.49 15.01 -13.58
C THR A 273 -0.09 16.48 -13.73
N ALA A 274 0.01 16.94 -14.98
CA ALA A 274 0.30 18.35 -15.29
C ALA A 274 -0.75 19.30 -14.73
N LEU A 275 -2.03 18.92 -14.86
CA LEU A 275 -3.14 19.71 -14.36
C LEU A 275 -3.11 19.83 -12.83
N GLU A 276 -2.73 18.76 -12.13
CA GLU A 276 -2.57 18.80 -10.67
C GLU A 276 -1.35 19.64 -10.27
N ALA A 277 -0.24 19.58 -11.01
CA ALA A 277 0.93 20.42 -10.75
C ALA A 277 0.61 21.92 -10.98
N ASP A 278 -0.11 22.24 -12.05
CA ASP A 278 -0.59 23.59 -12.33
C ASP A 278 -1.56 24.09 -11.25
N ALA A 279 -2.46 23.23 -10.78
CA ALA A 279 -3.36 23.55 -9.68
C ALA A 279 -2.59 23.77 -8.38
N ALA A 280 -1.60 22.93 -8.06
CA ALA A 280 -0.72 23.11 -6.91
C ALA A 280 0.03 24.45 -6.97
N ARG A 281 0.59 24.82 -8.13
CA ARG A 281 1.22 26.13 -8.33
C ARG A 281 0.24 27.27 -8.04
N THR A 282 -0.98 27.20 -8.59
CA THR A 282 -2.04 28.20 -8.37
C THR A 282 -2.40 28.34 -6.88
N ILE A 283 -2.47 27.23 -6.15
CA ILE A 283 -2.75 27.22 -4.72
C ILE A 283 -1.61 27.88 -3.93
N ALA A 284 -0.36 27.55 -4.26
CA ALA A 284 0.82 28.13 -3.63
C ALA A 284 0.93 29.64 -3.87
N GLU A 285 0.63 30.11 -5.09
CA GLU A 285 0.60 31.54 -5.44
C GLU A 285 -0.45 32.33 -4.64
N ARG A 286 -1.53 31.67 -4.20
CA ARG A 286 -2.54 32.25 -3.29
C ARG A 286 -2.10 32.26 -1.82
N GLY A 287 -0.86 31.83 -1.52
CA GLY A 287 -0.29 31.82 -0.18
C GLY A 287 -0.80 30.70 0.72
N VAL A 288 -1.42 29.66 0.15
CA VAL A 288 -1.90 28.48 0.87
C VAL A 288 -0.76 27.47 0.97
N GLN A 289 -0.53 26.91 2.16
CA GLN A 289 0.46 25.87 2.36
C GLN A 289 -0.03 24.57 1.72
N LEU A 290 0.82 23.93 0.92
CA LEU A 290 0.53 22.61 0.35
C LEU A 290 1.26 21.51 1.10
N VAL A 291 0.58 20.41 1.39
CA VAL A 291 1.21 19.19 1.89
C VAL A 291 0.74 18.04 1.02
N GLY A 292 1.64 17.32 0.39
CA GLY A 292 1.22 16.16 -0.39
C GLY A 292 2.31 15.17 -0.71
N THR A 293 1.97 14.15 -1.47
CA THR A 293 2.96 13.24 -2.08
C THR A 293 3.00 13.45 -3.59
N ALA A 294 4.04 12.98 -4.25
CA ALA A 294 4.13 12.99 -5.71
C ALA A 294 4.47 11.61 -6.27
N HIS A 295 4.09 11.42 -7.54
CA HIS A 295 4.48 10.27 -8.32
C HIS A 295 5.99 10.33 -8.64
N GLY A 296 6.81 9.84 -7.73
CA GLY A 296 8.27 9.85 -7.84
C GLY A 296 8.93 9.15 -6.67
N THR A 297 9.83 8.22 -6.96
CA THR A 297 10.56 7.47 -5.90
C THR A 297 11.69 8.29 -5.29
N THR A 298 12.25 9.24 -6.03
CA THR A 298 13.39 10.07 -5.65
C THR A 298 13.21 11.52 -6.14
N LEU A 299 13.91 12.45 -5.50
CA LEU A 299 13.97 13.85 -5.96
C LEU A 299 14.53 13.96 -7.38
N SER A 300 15.55 13.16 -7.72
CA SER A 300 16.14 13.14 -9.06
C SER A 300 15.12 12.78 -10.14
N ASN A 301 14.24 11.81 -9.88
CA ASN A 301 13.18 11.44 -10.82
C ASN A 301 12.17 12.57 -11.00
N LEU A 302 11.84 13.28 -9.90
CA LEU A 302 10.95 14.43 -9.95
C LEU A 302 11.56 15.61 -10.73
N MET A 303 12.86 15.86 -10.52
CA MET A 303 13.62 16.89 -11.24
C MET A 303 13.68 16.62 -12.75
N GLN A 304 13.81 15.36 -13.16
CA GLN A 304 13.85 14.99 -14.57
C GLN A 304 12.47 14.99 -15.24
N ASN A 305 11.39 15.06 -14.44
CA ASN A 305 10.02 15.11 -14.94
C ASN A 305 9.62 16.57 -15.20
N PRO A 306 9.53 17.02 -16.47
CA PRO A 306 9.24 18.42 -16.79
C PRO A 306 7.87 18.88 -16.28
N THR A 307 6.95 17.94 -16.07
CA THR A 307 5.61 18.22 -15.58
C THR A 307 5.58 18.41 -14.07
N LEU A 308 6.36 17.62 -13.33
CA LEU A 308 6.32 17.62 -11.87
C LEU A 308 7.47 18.42 -11.24
N SER A 309 8.48 18.84 -12.01
CA SER A 309 9.57 19.70 -11.54
C SER A 309 9.05 21.03 -10.99
N ASP A 310 7.90 21.50 -11.44
CA ASP A 310 7.25 22.71 -10.92
C ASP A 310 6.92 22.59 -9.43
N LEU A 311 6.64 21.38 -8.93
CA LEU A 311 6.35 21.15 -7.51
C LEU A 311 7.53 21.45 -6.58
N ILE A 312 8.75 21.49 -7.11
CA ILE A 312 9.98 21.82 -6.38
C ILE A 312 10.56 23.19 -6.78
N GLY A 313 9.78 24.01 -7.49
CA GLY A 313 10.17 25.34 -7.92
C GLY A 313 10.80 25.42 -9.32
N GLY A 314 10.77 24.32 -10.09
CA GLY A 314 11.35 24.24 -11.42
C GLY A 314 12.87 24.03 -11.42
N ILE A 315 13.44 23.93 -12.62
CA ILE A 315 14.89 23.84 -12.83
C ILE A 315 15.29 24.91 -13.82
N GLU A 316 16.24 25.76 -13.42
CA GLU A 316 16.89 26.72 -14.29
C GLU A 316 18.29 26.22 -14.63
N SER A 317 18.57 26.01 -15.92
CA SER A 317 19.92 25.66 -16.37
C SER A 317 20.76 26.93 -16.44
N VAL A 318 21.83 26.96 -15.65
CA VAL A 318 22.78 28.08 -15.62
C VAL A 318 24.09 27.62 -16.23
N THR A 319 24.59 28.31 -17.25
CA THR A 319 25.94 28.08 -17.78
C THR A 319 26.95 28.75 -16.85
N LEU A 320 27.74 27.94 -16.15
CA LEU A 320 28.83 28.43 -15.30
C LEU A 320 30.07 28.69 -16.16
N GLY A 321 30.72 29.85 -15.97
CA GLY A 321 32.04 30.11 -16.52
C GLY A 321 33.14 29.38 -15.75
N ASP A 322 34.29 29.13 -16.39
CA ASP A 322 35.42 28.37 -15.82
C ASP A 322 35.91 28.90 -14.46
N GLU A 323 35.84 30.22 -14.23
CA GLU A 323 36.23 30.84 -12.96
C GLU A 323 35.24 30.57 -11.82
N GLU A 324 33.94 30.53 -12.12
CA GLU A 324 32.88 30.29 -11.13
C GLU A 324 32.86 28.81 -10.71
N ALA A 325 33.11 27.91 -11.67
CA ALA A 325 33.20 26.47 -11.43
C ALA A 325 34.39 26.09 -10.53
N ARG A 326 35.49 26.86 -10.54
CA ARG A 326 36.64 26.63 -9.65
C ARG A 326 36.47 27.15 -8.22
N ARG A 327 35.44 27.96 -7.93
CA ARG A 327 35.22 28.59 -6.62
C ARG A 327 34.28 27.82 -5.68
N ARG A 328 33.58 26.79 -6.17
CA ARG A 328 32.71 25.91 -5.37
C ARG A 328 33.34 24.52 -5.27
#